data_AF-A0A935SVK0-F1
#
_entry.id   AF-A0A935SVK0-F1
#
_cell.length_a   1.000
_cell.length_b   1.000
_cell.length_c   1.000
_cell.angle_alpha   90.00
_cell.angle_beta   90.00
_cell.angle_gamma   90.00
#
_symmetry.space_group_name_H-M   'P 1'
#
loop_
_entity.id
_entity.type
_entity.pdbx_description
1 polymer ?
#
loop_
_entity_poly.entity_id
_entity_poly.type
_entity_poly.pdbx_seq_one_letter_code
_entity_poly.pdbx_strand_id
1 'polypeptide(L)'
;MPLHFLNRKHKILTAFAVCVSALAYGCSYLSLDRPNLKFVSTIAGIDNSIGEPFRHRRKDGVTYVSDGEKGSIWQIAAGGERHGFRLGLDTPSSIAFDKNGDLIVADSGTQHHKGR
;
A
#
# COMPACT_ATOMS: atom_id res chain seq x y z
N MET A 1 44.90 15.71 44.67
CA MET A 1 43.99 15.13 43.66
C MET A 1 44.21 13.63 43.65
N PRO A 2 43.21 12.84 44.08
CA PRO A 2 42.69 11.83 43.15
C PRO A 2 41.16 11.64 43.25
N LEU A 3 40.46 11.73 42.11
CA LEU A 3 39.08 11.24 41.95
C LEU A 3 39.13 9.72 41.72
N HIS A 4 39.09 8.91 42.77
CA HIS A 4 39.02 7.44 42.58
C HIS A 4 38.14 6.72 43.61
N PHE A 5 37.05 7.36 44.05
CA PHE A 5 36.07 6.74 44.95
C PHE A 5 34.61 6.92 44.47
N LEU A 6 34.36 6.83 43.16
CA LEU A 6 32.98 6.70 42.69
C LEU A 6 32.52 5.24 42.93
N ASN A 7 31.88 5.07 44.08
CA ASN A 7 31.44 3.83 44.72
C ASN A 7 30.82 2.83 43.72
N ARG A 8 31.20 1.54 43.81
CA ARG A 8 30.69 0.43 42.96
C ARG A 8 29.15 0.41 42.89
N LYS A 9 28.51 0.83 43.98
CA LYS A 9 27.05 1.01 44.08
C LYS A 9 26.49 2.07 43.12
N HIS A 10 27.19 3.20 42.92
CA HIS A 10 26.78 4.23 41.97
C HIS A 10 26.86 3.73 40.53
N LYS A 11 27.93 3.01 40.14
CA LYS A 11 28.06 2.46 38.78
C LYS A 11 26.97 1.44 38.46
N ILE A 12 26.63 0.58 39.42
CA ILE A 12 25.52 -0.39 39.29
C ILE A 12 24.19 0.35 39.15
N LEU A 13 23.97 1.40 39.94
CA LEU A 13 22.75 2.20 39.88
C LEU A 13 22.61 2.94 38.55
N THR A 14 23.69 3.53 38.03
CA THR A 14 23.68 4.20 36.72
C THR A 14 23.42 3.21 35.58
N ALA A 15 24.05 2.03 35.61
CA ALA A 15 23.82 1.00 34.61
C ALA A 15 22.37 0.51 34.61
N PHE A 16 21.77 0.33 35.79
CA PHE A 16 20.37 -0.05 35.93
C PHE A 16 19.42 1.03 35.39
N ALA A 17 19.69 2.30 35.70
CA ALA A 17 18.90 3.42 35.17
C ALA A 17 18.97 3.53 33.64
N VAL A 18 20.15 3.35 33.04
CA VAL A 18 20.32 3.34 31.58
C VAL A 18 19.54 2.18 30.97
N CYS A 19 19.62 0.98 31.55
CA CYS A 19 18.90 -0.20 31.06
C CYS A 19 17.38 -0.02 31.11
N VAL A 20 16.85 0.52 32.22
CA VAL A 20 15.42 0.84 32.37
C VAL A 20 14.99 1.88 31.34
N SER A 21 15.79 2.92 31.11
CA SER A 21 15.49 3.93 30.09
C SER A 21 15.47 3.32 28.69
N ALA A 22 16.46 2.49 28.33
CA ALA A 22 16.53 1.85 27.02
C ALA A 22 15.35 0.90 26.77
N LEU A 23 14.93 0.14 27.79
CA LEU A 23 13.74 -0.70 27.72
C LEU A 23 12.45 0.14 27.58
N ALA A 24 12.34 1.27 28.29
CA ALA A 24 11.21 2.17 28.17
C ALA A 24 11.14 2.85 26.79
N TYR A 25 12.28 3.30 26.25
CA TYR A 25 12.38 3.82 24.89
C TYR A 25 12.06 2.73 23.85
N GLY A 26 12.53 1.48 24.06
CA GLY A 26 12.21 0.37 23.16
C GLY A 26 10.70 0.04 23.11
N CYS A 27 10.00 0.10 24.24
CA CYS A 27 8.56 -0.16 24.31
C CYS A 27 7.71 0.89 23.58
N SER A 28 8.12 2.16 23.54
CA SER A 28 7.37 3.20 22.83
C SER A 28 7.52 3.10 21.31
N TYR A 29 8.66 2.63 20.79
CA TYR A 29 8.82 2.34 19.36
C TYR A 29 8.05 1.09 18.90
N LEU A 30 7.71 0.16 19.81
CA LEU A 30 6.95 -1.05 19.50
C LEU A 30 5.43 -0.88 19.70
N SER A 31 4.93 0.35 19.76
CA SER A 31 3.50 0.60 19.59
C SER A 31 3.20 0.56 18.09
N LEU A 32 2.80 -0.61 17.60
CA LEU A 32 2.27 -0.78 16.25
C LEU A 32 0.93 -0.03 16.17
N ASP A 33 0.99 1.29 15.96
CA ASP A 33 -0.16 2.11 15.63
C ASP A 33 -0.64 1.69 14.23
N ARG A 34 -1.43 0.60 14.18
CA ARG A 34 -2.04 0.16 12.94
C ARG A 34 -3.10 1.20 12.61
N PRO A 35 -2.95 1.98 11.53
CA PRO A 35 -3.90 3.03 11.22
C PRO A 35 -5.29 2.42 11.12
N ASN A 36 -6.20 2.89 11.98
CA ASN A 36 -7.57 2.44 11.96
C ASN A 36 -8.20 2.88 10.64
N LEU A 37 -8.83 1.94 9.91
CA LEU A 37 -9.46 2.27 8.64
C LEU A 37 -10.58 3.28 8.89
N LYS A 38 -10.44 4.51 8.40
CA LYS A 38 -11.42 5.57 8.65
C LYS A 38 -12.73 5.36 7.89
N PHE A 39 -12.67 4.77 6.70
CA PHE A 39 -13.82 4.53 5.84
C PHE A 39 -13.54 3.38 4.87
N VAL A 40 -14.53 2.49 4.71
CA VAL A 40 -14.50 1.38 3.75
C VAL A 40 -15.78 1.49 2.91
N SER A 41 -15.64 1.46 1.59
CA SER A 41 -16.77 1.46 0.66
C SER A 41 -16.46 0.62 -0.56
N THR A 42 -17.50 0.02 -1.12
CA THR A 42 -17.44 -0.70 -2.39
C THR A 42 -17.81 0.26 -3.50
N ILE A 43 -16.81 0.63 -4.30
CA ILE A 43 -16.97 1.64 -5.35
C ILE A 43 -17.31 0.97 -6.68
N ALA A 44 -16.83 -0.24 -6.93
CA ALA A 44 -17.03 -0.95 -8.19
C ALA A 44 -17.29 -2.44 -7.94
N GLY A 45 -18.01 -3.09 -8.86
CA GLY A 45 -18.40 -4.51 -8.77
C GLY A 45 -19.83 -4.76 -8.29
N ILE A 46 -20.51 -3.78 -7.67
CA ILE A 46 -21.94 -3.89 -7.31
C ILE A 46 -22.83 -4.01 -8.56
N ASP A 47 -22.44 -3.29 -9.62
CA ASP A 47 -23.11 -3.22 -10.92
C ASP A 47 -22.42 -4.12 -11.97
N ASN A 48 -21.47 -4.97 -11.57
CA ASN A 48 -20.59 -5.72 -12.48
C ASN A 48 -19.86 -4.84 -13.52
N SER A 49 -19.68 -3.55 -13.24
CA SER A 49 -18.91 -2.65 -14.12
C SER A 49 -17.47 -3.14 -14.24
N ILE A 50 -16.84 -3.45 -13.12
CA ILE A 50 -15.54 -4.11 -13.05
C ILE A 50 -15.78 -5.61 -12.88
N GLY A 51 -15.28 -6.41 -13.82
CA GLY A 51 -15.46 -7.88 -13.81
C GLY A 51 -14.44 -8.55 -12.90
N GLU A 52 -13.16 -8.54 -13.31
CA GLU A 52 -12.08 -9.20 -12.57
C GLU A 52 -10.92 -8.21 -12.30
N PRO A 53 -10.97 -7.46 -11.19
CA PRO A 53 -9.92 -6.51 -10.86
C PRO A 53 -8.62 -7.22 -10.46
N PHE A 54 -7.50 -6.85 -11.08
CA PHE A 54 -6.18 -7.34 -10.71
C PHE A 54 -5.38 -6.31 -9.92
N ARG A 55 -4.66 -5.40 -10.60
CA ARG A 55 -3.80 -4.42 -9.93
C ARG A 55 -4.38 -3.02 -10.00
N HIS A 56 -4.09 -2.25 -8.96
CA HIS A 56 -4.43 -0.83 -8.91
C HIS A 56 -3.19 0.06 -8.72
N ARG A 57 -3.26 1.29 -9.23
CA ARG A 57 -2.25 2.35 -9.03
C ARG A 57 -2.92 3.69 -8.80
N ARG A 58 -2.34 4.51 -7.94
CA ARG A 58 -2.85 5.85 -7.60
C ARG A 58 -1.94 6.89 -8.23
N LYS A 59 -2.50 7.89 -8.91
CA LYS A 59 -1.80 9.08 -9.39
C LYS A 59 -2.77 10.26 -9.41
N ASP A 60 -2.33 11.40 -8.89
CA ASP A 60 -3.09 12.68 -8.90
C ASP A 60 -4.55 12.56 -8.42
N GLY A 61 -4.79 11.77 -7.38
CA GLY A 61 -6.14 11.62 -6.83
C GLY A 61 -7.07 10.70 -7.63
N VAL A 62 -6.55 10.03 -8.67
CA VAL A 62 -7.25 9.01 -9.47
C VAL A 62 -6.63 7.63 -9.21
N THR A 63 -7.49 6.62 -9.03
CA THR A 63 -7.09 5.22 -8.91
C THR A 63 -7.36 4.51 -10.23
N TYR A 64 -6.33 3.91 -10.78
CA TYR A 64 -6.37 3.11 -11.99
C TYR A 64 -6.48 1.66 -11.58
N VAL A 65 -7.34 0.87 -12.21
CA VAL A 65 -7.53 -0.56 -11.92
C VAL A 65 -7.53 -1.34 -13.22
N SER A 66 -6.71 -2.39 -13.31
CA SER A 66 -6.78 -3.31 -14.44
C SER A 66 -7.86 -4.36 -14.25
N ASP A 67 -8.63 -4.62 -15.31
CA ASP A 67 -9.74 -5.55 -15.33
C ASP A 67 -9.50 -6.66 -16.36
N GLY A 68 -9.19 -7.85 -15.84
CA GLY A 68 -8.93 -9.07 -16.60
C GLY A 68 -10.11 -9.48 -17.45
N GLU A 69 -11.30 -9.51 -16.85
CA GLU A 69 -12.51 -9.97 -17.52
C GLU A 69 -12.91 -8.99 -18.63
N LYS A 70 -12.87 -7.68 -18.38
CA LYS A 70 -13.31 -6.70 -19.39
C LYS A 70 -12.23 -6.34 -20.39
N GLY A 71 -10.98 -6.76 -20.19
CA GLY A 71 -9.86 -6.36 -21.04
C GLY A 71 -9.66 -4.84 -21.04
N SER A 72 -9.81 -4.23 -19.86
CA SER A 72 -9.98 -2.79 -19.71
C SER A 72 -9.14 -2.22 -18.57
N ILE A 73 -8.87 -0.92 -18.62
CA ILE A 73 -8.34 -0.15 -17.49
C ILE A 73 -9.41 0.81 -17.01
N TRP A 74 -9.73 0.79 -15.72
CA TRP A 74 -10.67 1.69 -15.08
C TRP A 74 -9.94 2.85 -14.42
N GLN A 75 -10.45 4.07 -14.60
CA GLN A 75 -10.11 5.24 -13.80
C GLN A 75 -11.22 5.48 -12.77
N ILE A 76 -10.84 5.69 -11.52
CA ILE A 76 -11.75 5.94 -10.41
C ILE A 76 -11.31 7.21 -9.70
N ALA A 77 -12.09 8.27 -9.82
CA ALA A 77 -11.83 9.54 -9.15
C ALA A 77 -12.00 9.41 -7.63
N ALA A 78 -11.44 10.35 -6.86
CA ALA A 78 -11.60 10.37 -5.41
C ALA A 78 -13.07 10.42 -4.95
N GLY A 79 -13.96 11.01 -5.75
CA GLY A 79 -15.40 11.05 -5.50
C GLY A 79 -16.15 9.76 -5.87
N GLY A 80 -15.47 8.75 -6.42
CA GLY A 80 -16.07 7.47 -6.80
C GLY A 80 -16.60 7.39 -8.24
N GLU A 81 -16.56 8.49 -9.00
CA GLU A 81 -16.82 8.52 -10.45
C GLU A 81 -15.86 7.60 -11.20
N ARG A 82 -16.37 6.84 -12.18
CA ARG A 82 -15.62 5.78 -12.87
C ARG A 82 -15.68 5.95 -14.38
N HIS A 83 -14.55 5.73 -15.04
CA HIS A 83 -14.45 5.69 -16.49
C HIS A 83 -13.60 4.51 -16.95
N GLY A 84 -14.15 3.66 -17.81
CA GLY A 84 -13.47 2.48 -18.36
C GLY A 84 -12.86 2.76 -19.73
N PHE A 85 -11.59 2.40 -19.91
CA PHE A 85 -10.91 2.39 -21.20
C PHE A 85 -10.85 0.95 -21.70
N ARG A 86 -11.70 0.64 -22.67
CA ARG A 86 -11.68 -0.66 -23.34
C ARG A 86 -10.59 -0.64 -24.40
N LEU A 87 -9.47 -1.29 -24.07
CA LEU A 87 -8.26 -1.27 -24.88
C LEU A 87 -8.08 -2.55 -25.72
N GLY A 88 -9.02 -3.51 -25.60
CA GLY A 88 -8.90 -4.80 -26.27
C GLY A 88 -7.79 -5.68 -25.68
N LEU A 89 -7.46 -5.46 -24.40
CA LEU A 89 -6.48 -6.25 -23.66
C LEU A 89 -7.07 -7.61 -23.33
N ASP A 90 -6.22 -8.61 -23.17
CA ASP A 90 -6.67 -9.97 -22.92
C ASP A 90 -6.64 -10.33 -21.44
N THR A 91 -5.51 -10.12 -20.77
CA THR A 91 -5.36 -10.30 -19.32
C THR A 91 -4.39 -9.25 -18.78
N PRO A 92 -4.86 -8.00 -18.57
CA PRO A 92 -4.04 -6.93 -18.00
C PRO A 92 -3.72 -7.20 -16.52
N SER A 93 -2.76 -8.06 -16.25
CA SER A 93 -2.43 -8.59 -14.93
C SER A 93 -1.67 -7.61 -14.05
N SER A 94 -1.09 -6.55 -14.60
CA SER A 94 -0.39 -5.52 -13.82
C SER A 94 -0.35 -4.16 -14.53
N ILE A 95 -0.23 -3.09 -13.74
CA ILE A 95 -0.09 -1.71 -14.21
C ILE A 95 0.92 -0.93 -13.39
N ALA A 96 1.61 0.03 -14.02
CA ALA A 96 2.55 0.95 -13.38
C ALA A 96 2.70 2.25 -14.17
N PHE A 97 2.99 3.36 -13.48
CA PHE A 97 3.35 4.61 -14.16
C PHE A 97 4.85 4.65 -14.42
N ASP A 98 5.25 5.08 -15.61
CA ASP A 98 6.64 5.42 -15.90
C ASP A 98 7.02 6.82 -15.37
N LYS A 99 8.27 7.25 -15.59
CA LYS A 99 8.76 8.57 -15.16
C LYS A 99 8.12 9.75 -15.90
N ASN A 100 7.60 9.54 -17.10
CA ASN A 100 6.93 10.56 -17.89
C ASN A 100 5.45 10.67 -17.51
N GLY A 101 4.94 9.67 -16.78
CA GLY A 101 3.59 9.62 -16.30
C GLY A 101 2.67 8.74 -17.15
N ASP A 102 3.21 7.98 -18.10
CA ASP A 102 2.48 7.05 -18.94
C ASP A 102 2.14 5.78 -18.16
N LEU A 103 0.93 5.25 -18.37
CA LEU A 103 0.49 4.02 -17.74
C LEU A 103 0.95 2.82 -18.58
N ILE A 104 1.93 2.09 -18.09
CA ILE A 104 2.39 0.84 -18.67
C ILE A 104 1.51 -0.30 -18.14
N VAL A 105 1.03 -1.13 -19.07
CA VAL A 105 0.18 -2.28 -18.77
C VAL A 105 0.92 -3.56 -19.16
N ALA A 106 0.99 -4.51 -18.23
CA ALA A 106 1.40 -5.86 -18.53
C ALA A 106 0.16 -6.68 -18.91
N ASP A 107 0.04 -6.99 -20.19
CA ASP A 107 -0.98 -7.90 -20.70
C ASP A 107 -0.36 -9.30 -20.85
N SER A 108 -0.67 -10.17 -19.90
CA SER A 108 -0.13 -11.54 -19.88
C SER A 108 -1.00 -12.54 -20.64
N GLY A 109 -2.14 -12.09 -21.16
CA GLY A 109 -3.07 -12.94 -21.88
C GLY A 109 -2.51 -13.39 -23.23
N THR A 110 -2.84 -14.60 -23.63
CA THR A 110 -2.44 -15.18 -24.92
C THR A 110 -3.65 -15.57 -25.79
N GLN A 111 -4.82 -15.02 -25.46
CA GLN A 111 -6.20 -15.14 -25.98
C GLN A 111 -7.16 -15.86 -25.01
N HIS A 112 -8.04 -15.11 -24.35
CA HIS A 112 -9.34 -15.58 -23.88
C HIS A 112 -10.35 -15.46 -25.03
N HIS A 113 -10.61 -16.56 -25.74
CA HIS A 113 -11.82 -16.68 -26.55
C HIS A 113 -13.06 -16.40 -25.69
N LYS A 114 -13.58 -15.17 -25.73
CA LYS A 114 -14.91 -14.86 -25.18
C LYS A 114 -15.95 -15.24 -26.20
N GLY A 115 -16.31 -16.53 -26.18
CA GLY A 115 -17.52 -17.04 -26.78
C GLY A 115 -18.71 -16.17 -26.35
N ARG A 116 -19.45 -15.73 -27.36
CA ARG A 116 -20.63 -14.88 -27.30
C ARG A 116 -21.84 -15.65 -26.78
#